data_AF-A0A357WUC9-F1
#
_entry.id   AF-A0A357WUC9-F1
#
_cell.length_a   1.000
_cell.length_b   1.000
_cell.length_c   1.000
_cell.angle_alpha   90.00
_cell.angle_beta   90.00
_cell.angle_gamma   90.00
#
_symmetry.space_group_name_H-M   'P 1'
#
loop_
_entity.id
_entity.type
_entity.pdbx_description
1 polymer ?
#
loop_
_entity_poly.entity_id
_entity_poly.type
_entity_poly.pdbx_seq_one_letter_code
_entity_poly.pdbx_strand_id
1 'polypeptide(L)'
;MNLQKRCANNTLLVVLVIGCILAAIFLAVNIKNAIRISKVEREALEGRLLLIDPGHGGKDGGASAADGTVEKEINLAISLPLTDMLRFMGFPVELTRDCDCMICDPEL
;
A
#
# COMPACT_ATOMS: atom_id res chain seq x y z
N MET A 1 -40.14 48.57 13.98
CA MET A 1 -39.57 47.76 12.86
C MET A 1 -38.09 47.35 13.03
N ASN A 2 -37.34 47.84 14.05
CA ASN A 2 -35.90 47.54 14.22
C ASN A 2 -35.56 46.40 15.21
N LEU A 3 -36.43 46.11 16.18
CA LEU A 3 -36.16 45.10 17.21
C LEU A 3 -36.32 43.66 16.69
N GLN A 4 -37.37 43.40 15.90
CA GLN A 4 -37.59 42.09 15.25
C GLN A 4 -36.47 41.74 14.25
N LYS A 5 -35.95 42.71 13.51
CA LYS A 5 -34.82 42.51 12.57
C LYS A 5 -33.51 42.19 13.29
N ARG A 6 -33.25 42.80 14.45
CA ARG A 6 -32.08 42.49 15.29
C ARG A 6 -32.17 41.09 15.90
N CYS A 7 -33.35 40.66 16.32
CA CYS A 7 -33.58 39.31 16.84
C CYS A 7 -33.36 38.24 15.74
N ALA A 8 -33.91 38.48 14.53
CA ALA A 8 -33.72 37.57 13.39
C ALA A 8 -32.24 37.43 12.96
N ASN A 9 -31.48 38.54 12.93
CA ASN A 9 -30.06 38.50 12.57
C ASN A 9 -29.18 37.78 13.61
N ASN A 10 -29.48 37.91 14.91
CA ASN A 10 -28.76 37.19 15.95
C ASN A 10 -29.09 35.68 15.93
N THR A 11 -30.35 35.31 15.71
CA THR A 11 -30.73 33.90 15.54
C THR A 11 -30.06 33.28 14.32
N LEU A 12 -29.99 34.00 13.20
CA LEU A 12 -29.30 33.55 11.99
C LEU A 12 -27.79 33.36 12.24
N LEU A 13 -27.15 34.30 12.94
CA LEU A 13 -25.74 34.19 13.32
C LEU A 13 -25.48 32.95 14.18
N VAL A 14 -26.34 32.69 15.17
CA VAL A 14 -26.23 31.51 16.05
C VAL A 14 -26.38 30.21 15.26
N VAL A 15 -27.34 30.12 14.34
CA VAL A 15 -27.53 28.94 13.48
C VAL A 15 -26.30 28.71 12.58
N LEU A 16 -25.72 29.76 12.00
CA LEU A 16 -24.51 29.66 11.18
C LEU A 16 -23.31 29.19 12.01
N VAL A 17 -23.12 29.72 13.22
CA VAL A 17 -22.03 29.30 14.12
C VAL A 17 -22.19 27.82 14.51
N ILE A 18 -23.40 27.38 14.88
CA ILE A 18 -23.68 25.97 15.18
C ILE A 18 -23.41 25.10 13.95
N GLY A 19 -23.85 25.52 12.76
CA GLY A 19 -23.59 24.81 11.50
C GLY A 19 -22.10 24.66 11.21
N CYS A 20 -21.31 25.73 11.39
CA CYS A 20 -19.85 25.69 11.23
C CYS A 20 -19.18 24.76 12.25
N ILE A 21 -19.64 24.77 13.51
CA ILE A 21 -19.11 23.86 14.55
C ILE A 21 -19.42 22.41 14.19
N LEU A 22 -20.65 22.10 13.78
CA LEU A 22 -21.04 20.75 13.36
C LEU A 22 -20.25 20.28 12.13
N ALA A 23 -20.06 21.15 11.14
CA ALA A 23 -19.25 20.84 9.96
C ALA A 23 -17.78 20.59 10.32
N ALA A 24 -17.20 21.40 11.22
CA ALA A 24 -15.84 21.22 11.69
C ALA A 24 -15.67 19.91 12.47
N ILE A 25 -16.63 19.54 13.32
CA ILE A 25 -16.64 18.26 14.04
C ILE A 25 -16.74 17.10 13.05
N PHE A 26 -17.67 17.18 12.09
CA PHE A 26 -17.82 16.15 11.06
C PHE A 26 -16.53 15.96 10.25
N LEU A 27 -15.90 17.06 9.81
CA LEU A 27 -14.63 17.02 9.11
C LEU A 27 -13.52 16.40 9.97
N ALA A 28 -13.41 16.81 11.24
CA ALA A 28 -12.42 16.28 12.16
C ALA A 28 -12.59 14.79 12.43
N VAL A 29 -13.83 14.29 12.55
CA VAL A 29 -14.13 12.85 12.71
C VAL A 29 -13.69 12.08 11.47
N ASN A 30 -14.01 12.59 10.26
CA ASN A 30 -13.60 11.93 9.01
C ASN A 30 -12.08 11.89 8.85
N ILE A 31 -11.37 12.99 9.16
CA ILE A 31 -9.90 13.04 9.11
C ILE A 31 -9.30 12.04 10.11
N LYS A 32 -9.80 12.01 11.35
CA LYS A 32 -9.32 11.04 12.37
C LYS A 32 -9.53 9.60 11.92
N ASN A 33 -10.67 9.29 11.32
CA ASN A 33 -10.96 7.95 10.80
C ASN A 33 -10.01 7.56 9.66
N ALA A 34 -9.76 8.46 8.70
CA ALA A 34 -8.83 8.21 7.60
C ALA A 34 -7.40 7.94 8.11
N ILE A 35 -6.92 8.74 9.06
CA ILE A 35 -5.61 8.54 9.69
C ILE A 35 -5.57 7.17 10.41
N ARG A 36 -6.64 6.79 11.11
CA ARG A 36 -6.70 5.51 11.84
C ARG A 36 -6.62 4.32 10.89
N ILE A 37 -7.33 4.35 9.76
CA ILE A 37 -7.28 3.29 8.74
C ILE A 37 -5.85 3.15 8.19
N SER A 38 -5.23 4.27 7.81
CA SER A 38 -3.84 4.26 7.31
C SER A 38 -2.83 3.71 8.33
N LYS A 39 -3.08 3.97 9.62
CA LYS A 39 -2.23 3.47 10.71
C LYS A 39 -2.40 1.97 10.92
N VAL A 40 -3.63 1.46 10.90
CA VAL A 40 -3.90 0.01 11.04
C VAL A 40 -3.28 -0.78 9.89
N GLU A 41 -3.35 -0.27 8.66
CA GLU A 41 -2.71 -0.89 7.50
C GLU A 41 -1.18 -0.90 7.63
N ARG A 42 -0.59 0.21 8.10
CA ARG A 42 0.85 0.28 8.37
C ARG A 42 1.27 -0.67 9.49
N GLU A 43 0.56 -0.73 10.60
CA GLU A 43 0.84 -1.65 11.72
C GLU A 43 0.67 -3.12 11.30
N ALA A 44 -0.28 -3.42 10.39
CA ALA A 44 -0.44 -4.77 9.86
C ALA A 44 0.78 -5.21 9.02
N LEU A 45 1.46 -4.26 8.39
CA LEU A 45 2.68 -4.48 7.58
C LEU A 45 3.98 -4.26 8.37
N GLU A 46 3.91 -3.58 9.51
CA GLU A 46 5.07 -3.29 10.35
C GLU A 46 5.69 -4.60 10.84
N GLY A 47 6.95 -4.82 10.48
CA GLY A 47 7.69 -6.03 10.82
C GLY A 47 7.39 -7.26 9.96
N ARG A 48 6.60 -7.14 8.88
CA ARG A 48 6.39 -8.24 7.92
C ARG A 48 7.19 -7.99 6.64
N LEU A 49 8.09 -8.92 6.33
CA LEU A 49 8.81 -8.96 5.06
C LEU A 49 8.06 -9.87 4.07
N LEU A 50 7.87 -9.41 2.84
CA LEU A 50 7.44 -10.29 1.74
C LEU A 50 8.70 -10.92 1.12
N LEU A 51 8.80 -12.24 1.16
CA LEU A 51 9.86 -12.99 0.49
C LEU A 51 9.29 -13.61 -0.79
N ILE A 52 9.88 -13.26 -1.93
CA ILE A 52 9.55 -13.85 -3.24
C ILE A 52 10.62 -14.88 -3.58
N ASP A 53 10.19 -16.07 -3.99
CA ASP A 53 11.09 -17.16 -4.37
C ASP A 53 10.97 -17.47 -5.86
N PRO A 54 11.85 -16.92 -6.72
CA PRO A 54 11.90 -17.33 -8.12
C PRO A 54 12.46 -18.75 -8.17
N GLY A 55 11.59 -19.75 -8.34
CA GLY A 55 11.99 -21.15 -8.35
C GLY A 55 13.07 -21.48 -9.38
N HIS A 56 13.86 -22.52 -9.11
CA HIS A 56 15.01 -22.99 -9.90
C HIS A 56 16.14 -21.95 -10.01
N GLY A 57 17.05 -22.09 -10.97
CA GLY A 57 18.16 -21.17 -11.19
C GLY A 57 19.49 -21.87 -11.44
N GLY A 58 20.41 -21.19 -12.14
CA GLY A 58 21.72 -21.73 -12.48
C GLY A 58 21.62 -23.02 -13.30
N LYS A 59 22.17 -24.12 -12.78
CA LYS A 59 22.14 -25.44 -13.47
C LYS A 59 20.78 -26.12 -13.41
N ASP A 60 19.90 -25.71 -12.49
CA ASP A 60 18.55 -26.24 -12.40
C ASP A 60 17.64 -25.36 -13.26
N GLY A 61 17.23 -25.89 -14.41
CA GLY A 61 16.31 -25.21 -15.33
C GLY A 61 14.86 -25.29 -14.90
N GLY A 62 14.48 -26.28 -14.10
CA GLY A 62 13.09 -26.70 -13.96
C GLY A 62 12.54 -27.28 -15.27
N ALA A 63 11.22 -27.14 -15.47
CA ALA A 63 10.57 -27.60 -16.68
C ALA A 63 11.08 -26.88 -17.94
N SER A 64 11.08 -27.58 -19.07
CA SER A 64 11.43 -27.04 -20.38
C SER A 64 10.35 -27.34 -21.39
N ALA A 65 9.96 -26.33 -22.16
CA ALA A 65 9.00 -26.47 -23.25
C ALA A 65 9.68 -26.96 -24.55
N ALA A 66 8.88 -27.42 -25.51
CA ALA A 66 9.38 -27.94 -26.80
C ALA A 66 10.10 -26.88 -27.65
N ASP A 67 9.84 -25.59 -27.40
CA ASP A 67 10.48 -24.46 -28.07
C ASP A 67 11.78 -23.99 -27.38
N GLY A 68 12.18 -24.65 -26.29
CA GLY A 68 13.38 -24.31 -25.53
C GLY A 68 13.15 -23.31 -24.41
N THR A 69 11.91 -22.84 -24.16
CA THR A 69 11.61 -21.99 -23.00
C THR A 69 11.85 -22.76 -21.70
N VAL A 70 12.58 -22.15 -20.76
CA VAL A 70 12.99 -22.78 -19.51
C VAL A 70 12.30 -22.11 -18.31
N GLU A 71 11.76 -22.91 -17.39
CA GLU A 71 10.96 -22.44 -16.25
C GLU A 71 11.70 -21.39 -15.38
N LYS A 72 12.99 -21.60 -15.09
CA LYS A 72 13.79 -20.66 -14.29
C LYS A 72 13.80 -19.22 -14.84
N GLU A 73 13.72 -19.08 -16.17
CA GLU A 73 13.76 -17.80 -16.87
C GLU A 73 12.42 -17.09 -16.72
N ILE A 74 11.31 -17.82 -16.87
CA ILE A 74 9.96 -17.31 -16.65
C ILE A 74 9.81 -16.85 -15.19
N ASN A 75 10.22 -17.69 -14.24
CA ASN A 75 10.13 -17.38 -12.82
C ASN A 75 10.88 -16.10 -12.47
N LEU A 76 12.11 -15.93 -12.97
CA LEU A 76 12.89 -14.72 -12.74
C LEU A 76 12.27 -13.49 -13.43
N ALA A 77 11.86 -13.63 -14.69
CA ALA A 77 11.26 -12.56 -15.48
C ALA A 77 9.93 -12.04 -14.90
N ILE A 78 9.17 -12.89 -14.18
CA ILE A 78 7.96 -12.48 -13.46
C ILE A 78 8.31 -11.85 -12.11
N SER A 79 9.26 -12.43 -11.38
CA SER A 79 9.55 -12.05 -10.00
C SER A 79 10.18 -10.67 -9.87
N LEU A 80 11.07 -10.28 -10.80
CA LEU A 80 11.73 -8.98 -10.80
C LEU A 80 10.72 -7.81 -10.88
N PRO A 81 9.86 -7.70 -11.90
CA PRO A 81 8.89 -6.60 -11.98
C PRO A 81 7.84 -6.67 -10.87
N LEU A 82 7.46 -7.87 -10.40
CA LEU A 82 6.57 -8.01 -9.24
C LEU A 82 7.19 -7.40 -7.98
N THR A 83 8.48 -7.66 -7.74
CA THR A 83 9.23 -7.08 -6.63
C THR A 83 9.25 -5.57 -6.74
N ASP A 84 9.55 -5.03 -7.91
CA ASP A 84 9.59 -3.58 -8.14
C ASP A 84 8.23 -2.92 -7.89
N MET A 85 7.14 -3.54 -8.36
CA MET A 85 5.77 -3.05 -8.13
C MET A 85 5.41 -3.06 -6.64
N LEU A 86 5.74 -4.12 -5.90
CA LEU A 86 5.45 -4.22 -4.48
C LEU A 86 6.30 -3.24 -3.65
N ARG A 87 7.58 -3.09 -3.99
CA ARG A 87 8.45 -2.07 -3.39
C ARG A 87 7.92 -0.66 -3.66
N PHE A 88 7.46 -0.39 -4.87
CA PHE A 88 6.82 0.89 -5.23
C PHE A 88 5.56 1.17 -4.41
N MET A 89 4.78 0.13 -4.09
CA MET A 89 3.61 0.22 -3.20
C MET A 89 3.97 0.37 -1.71
N GLY A 90 5.27 0.38 -1.36
CA GLY A 90 5.75 0.59 0.00
C GLY A 90 5.89 -0.68 0.83
N PHE A 91 5.80 -1.87 0.21
CA PHE A 91 6.07 -3.12 0.91
C PHE A 91 7.59 -3.37 0.99
N PRO A 92 8.12 -3.83 2.15
CA PRO A 92 9.45 -4.41 2.21
C PRO A 92 9.42 -5.77 1.52
N VAL A 93 10.27 -5.96 0.50
CA VAL A 93 10.32 -7.18 -0.31
C VAL A 93 11.77 -7.59 -0.55
N GLU A 94 12.05 -8.87 -0.40
CA GLU A 94 13.31 -9.51 -0.78
C GLU A 94 13.05 -10.69 -1.72
N LEU A 95 14.05 -11.04 -2.53
CA LEU A 95 14.05 -12.25 -3.34
C LEU A 95 15.06 -13.27 -2.81
N THR A 96 14.78 -14.56 -2.97
CA THR A 96 15.78 -15.62 -2.73
C THR A 96 16.91 -15.61 -3.76
N ARG A 97 16.65 -15.11 -4.96
CA ARG A 97 17.63 -14.79 -6.01
C ARG A 97 17.11 -13.67 -6.92
N ASP A 98 18.00 -12.84 -7.45
CA ASP A 98 17.70 -11.76 -8.40
C ASP A 98 18.41 -11.93 -9.76
N CYS A 99 19.13 -13.04 -9.93
CA CYS A 99 19.83 -13.41 -11.15
C CYS A 99 19.68 -14.92 -11.43
N ASP A 100 20.26 -15.38 -12.54
CA ASP A 100 20.28 -16.81 -12.90
C ASP A 100 21.38 -17.55 -12.13
N CYS A 101 21.10 -17.87 -10.87
CA CYS A 101 22.02 -18.54 -9.96
C CYS A 101 21.29 -19.61 -9.13
N MET A 102 22.03 -20.60 -8.63
CA MET A 102 21.52 -21.60 -7.69
C MET A 102 21.55 -21.01 -6.28
N ILE A 103 20.44 -21.07 -5.53
CA ILE A 103 20.40 -20.56 -4.15
C ILE A 103 21.40 -21.29 -3.23
N CYS A 104 21.79 -22.52 -3.57
CA CYS A 104 22.78 -23.30 -2.83
C CYS A 104 24.22 -23.14 -3.34
N ASP A 105 24.47 -22.24 -4.28
CA ASP A 105 25.82 -21.95 -4.75
C ASP A 105 26.59 -21.18 -3.66
N PRO A 106 27.73 -21.69 -3.16
CA PRO A 106 28.53 -21.00 -2.15
C PRO A 106 29.17 -19.68 -2.65
N GLU A 107 29.08 -19.37 -3.94
CA GLU A 107 29.60 -18.12 -4.52
C GLU A 107 28.59 -16.94 -4.55
N LEU A 108 27.40 -17.10 -3.95
CA LEU A 108 26.42 -16.03 -3.70
C LEU A 108 26.61 -15.34 -2.34
#